data_AF-A0A4D8Q777-F1
#
_entry.id   AF-A0A4D8Q777-F1
#
_cell.length_a   1.000
_cell.length_b   1.000
_cell.length_c   1.000
_cell.angle_alpha   90.00
_cell.angle_beta   90.00
_cell.angle_gamma   90.00
#
_symmetry.space_group_name_H-M   'P 1'
#
loop_
_entity.id
_entity.type
_entity.pdbx_description
1 polymer ?
#
loop_
_entity_poly.entity_id
_entity_poly.type
_entity_poly.pdbx_seq_one_letter_code
_entity_poly.pdbx_strand_id
1 'polypeptide(L)'
;MTLAVDDMFAKPGARCGNCAALWETVVQQCPNCGSSAVEPVEDVVELALEKALAERAALELVRSDRARQLLRDRGPMAALLR
;
A
#
# COMPACT_ATOMS: atom_id res chain seq x y z
N MET A 1 -10.94 -10.30 -0.66
CA MET A 1 -10.67 -8.86 -0.84
C MET A 1 -10.01 -8.69 -2.20
N THR A 2 -10.30 -7.59 -2.90
CA THR A 2 -9.62 -7.23 -4.15
C THR A 2 -8.94 -5.89 -3.96
N LEU A 3 -7.66 -5.77 -4.30
CA LEU A 3 -6.90 -4.53 -4.28
C LEU A 3 -6.63 -4.10 -5.73
N ALA A 4 -7.09 -2.91 -6.09
CA ALA A 4 -6.83 -2.28 -7.39
C ALA A 4 -5.82 -1.15 -7.22
N VAL A 5 -4.79 -1.12 -8.06
CA VAL A 5 -3.68 -0.15 -8.01
C VAL A 5 -3.32 0.32 -9.41
N ASP A 6 -3.03 1.62 -9.57
CA ASP A 6 -2.34 2.11 -10.77
C ASP A 6 -0.93 1.49 -10.81
N ASP A 7 -0.61 0.72 -11.85
CA ASP A 7 0.63 -0.07 -11.91
C ASP A 7 1.91 0.78 -12.01
N MET A 8 1.77 2.08 -12.26
CA MET A 8 2.87 3.04 -12.28
C MET A 8 2.97 3.84 -10.97
N PHE A 9 2.06 3.63 -10.02
CA PHE A 9 2.06 4.36 -8.77
C PHE A 9 3.01 3.72 -7.76
N ALA A 10 4.09 4.44 -7.48
CA ALA A 10 5.03 4.13 -6.41
C ALA A 10 5.05 5.30 -5.43
N LYS A 11 5.29 5.01 -4.14
CA LYS A 11 5.39 6.06 -3.13
C LYS A 11 6.32 5.67 -1.99
N PRO A 12 7.25 6.56 -1.59
CA PRO A 12 7.99 6.38 -0.35
C PRO A 12 7.07 6.31 0.86
N GLY A 13 7.47 5.55 1.86
CA GLY A 13 6.73 5.46 3.11
C GLY A 13 7.58 4.88 4.21
N ALA A 14 6.94 4.15 5.12
CA ALA A 14 7.64 3.48 6.20
C ALA A 14 7.03 2.11 6.50
N ARG A 15 7.87 1.21 7.01
CA ARG A 15 7.49 -0.11 7.50
C ARG A 15 7.92 -0.26 8.95
N CYS A 16 7.03 -0.79 9.78
CA CYS A 16 7.41 -1.23 11.12
C CYS A 16 8.13 -2.58 11.06
N GLY A 17 9.38 -2.65 11.53
CA GLY A 17 10.14 -3.89 11.65
C GLY A 17 9.56 -4.89 12.65
N ASN A 18 8.71 -4.45 13.59
CA ASN A 18 8.10 -5.32 14.59
C ASN A 18 6.79 -5.97 14.13
N CYS A 19 5.83 -5.19 13.61
CA CYS A 19 4.51 -5.70 13.22
C CYS A 19 4.23 -5.67 11.71
N ALA A 20 5.21 -5.23 10.91
CA ALA A 20 5.09 -5.03 9.47
C ALA A 20 3.98 -4.04 9.05
N ALA A 21 3.43 -3.21 9.95
CA ALA A 21 2.50 -2.16 9.54
C ALA A 21 3.19 -1.18 8.58
N LEU A 22 2.43 -0.73 7.57
CA LEU A 22 2.88 0.18 6.53
C LEU A 22 2.28 1.56 6.74
N TRP A 23 3.07 2.61 6.49
CA TRP A 23 2.67 4.00 6.68
C TRP A 23 3.10 4.86 5.50
N GLU A 24 2.28 5.86 5.18
CA GLU A 24 2.56 6.82 4.12
C GLU A 24 3.76 7.73 4.44
N THR A 25 4.05 7.96 5.71
CA THR A 25 5.15 8.80 6.18
C THR A 25 5.93 8.10 7.29
N VAL A 26 7.19 8.53 7.47
CA VAL A 26 8.01 8.06 8.59
C VAL A 26 7.47 8.65 9.89
N VAL A 27 7.15 7.77 10.84
CA VAL A 27 6.64 8.10 12.17
C VAL A 27 7.61 7.60 13.22
N GLN A 28 7.75 8.34 14.33
CA GLN A 28 8.70 8.01 15.40
C GLN A 28 8.35 6.71 16.13
N GLN A 29 7.05 6.42 16.26
CA GLN A 29 6.51 5.21 16.86
C GLN A 29 5.41 4.67 15.97
N CYS A 30 5.36 3.35 15.82
CA CYS A 30 4.34 2.68 15.03
C CYS A 30 2.96 2.85 15.68
N PRO A 31 2.00 3.52 15.01
CA PRO A 31 0.65 3.71 15.54
C PRO A 31 -0.11 2.39 15.79
N ASN A 32 0.30 1.30 15.14
CA ASN A 32 -0.37 0.00 15.28
C ASN A 32 0.13 -0.81 16.49
N CYS A 33 1.42 -0.76 16.84
CA CYS A 33 1.99 -1.61 17.90
C CYS A 33 2.88 -0.88 18.92
N GLY A 34 3.05 0.44 18.80
CA GLY A 34 3.86 1.26 19.71
C GLY A 34 5.38 1.12 19.56
N SER A 35 5.88 0.20 18.73
CA SER A 35 7.32 0.02 18.52
C SER A 35 7.96 1.23 17.84
N SER A 36 9.18 1.58 18.24
CA SER A 36 10.02 2.59 17.57
C SER A 36 10.83 2.03 16.40
N ALA A 37 10.69 0.73 16.08
CA ALA A 37 11.34 0.11 14.93
C ALA A 37 10.56 0.44 13.64
N VAL A 38 10.47 1.72 13.28
CA VAL A 38 9.83 2.19 12.05
C VAL A 38 10.92 2.70 11.12
N GLU A 39 11.03 2.09 9.95
CA GLU A 39 12.10 2.34 8.98
C GLU A 39 11.51 2.90 7.68
N PRO A 40 12.15 3.88 7.04
CA PRO A 40 11.74 4.36 5.73
C PRO A 40 11.88 3.26 4.67
N VAL A 41 10.99 3.29 3.68
CA VAL A 41 11.04 2.42 2.50
C VAL A 41 10.81 3.25 1.24
N GLU A 42 11.46 2.88 0.15
CA GLU A 42 11.39 3.62 -1.11
C GLU A 42 10.04 3.46 -1.81
N ASP A 43 9.47 2.25 -1.73
CA ASP A 43 8.15 1.95 -2.26
C ASP A 43 7.29 1.18 -1.25
N VAL A 44 6.43 1.91 -0.54
CA VAL A 44 5.46 1.32 0.38
C VAL A 44 4.30 0.65 -0.34
N VAL A 45 4.05 1.02 -1.60
CA VAL A 45 3.00 0.42 -2.43
C VAL A 45 3.38 -1.00 -2.80
N GLU A 46 4.63 -1.22 -3.21
CA GLU A 46 5.16 -2.57 -3.50
C GLU A 46 4.96 -3.50 -2.29
N LEU A 47 5.35 -3.06 -1.09
CA LEU A 47 5.16 -3.85 0.13
C LEU A 47 3.68 -4.11 0.47
N ALA A 48 2.78 -3.16 0.14
CA ALA A 48 1.35 -3.35 0.32
C ALA A 48 0.79 -4.41 -0.64
N LEU A 49 1.29 -4.46 -1.88
CA LEU A 49 0.93 -5.49 -2.86
C LEU A 49 1.44 -6.87 -2.44
N GLU A 50 2.68 -6.97 -1.95
CA GLU A 50 3.23 -8.22 -1.40
C GLU A 50 2.39 -8.76 -0.23
N LYS A 51 2.00 -7.87 0.69
CA LYS A 51 1.12 -8.23 1.80
C LYS A 51 -0.25 -8.70 1.35
N ALA A 52 -0.87 -7.98 0.42
CA ALA A 52 -2.17 -8.36 -0.14
C ALA A 52 -2.09 -9.74 -0.80
N LEU A 53 -1.02 -10.05 -1.54
CA LEU A 53 -0.77 -11.39 -2.09
C LEU A 53 -0.61 -12.45 -1.02
N ALA A 54 0.17 -12.17 0.03
CA ALA A 54 0.35 -13.09 1.16
C ALA A 54 -0.98 -13.39 1.89
N GLU A 55 -1.88 -12.41 1.94
CA GLU A 55 -3.24 -12.53 2.48
C GLU A 55 -4.25 -13.11 1.48
N ARG A 56 -3.78 -13.58 0.31
CA ARG A 56 -4.59 -14.16 -0.76
C ARG A 56 -5.67 -13.21 -1.29
N ALA A 57 -5.41 -11.90 -1.27
CA ALA A 57 -6.23 -10.93 -1.98
C ALA A 57 -6.04 -11.10 -3.50
N ALA A 58 -7.09 -10.77 -4.26
CA ALA A 58 -6.95 -10.58 -5.70
C ALA A 58 -6.29 -9.22 -5.97
N LEU A 59 -5.28 -9.19 -6.84
CA LEU A 59 -4.65 -7.96 -7.30
C LEU A 59 -5.13 -7.61 -8.70
N GLU A 60 -5.59 -6.37 -8.88
CA GLU A 60 -5.97 -5.79 -10.17
C GLU A 60 -5.01 -4.64 -10.50
N LEU A 61 -4.10 -4.87 -11.44
CA LEU A 61 -3.16 -3.86 -11.91
C LEU A 61 -3.81 -3.01 -13.00
N VAL A 62 -4.05 -1.74 -12.71
CA VAL A 62 -4.77 -0.81 -13.59
C VAL A 62 -3.80 -0.17 -14.58
N ARG A 63 -3.89 -0.58 -15.84
CA ARG A 63 -2.98 -0.14 -16.91
C ARG A 63 -3.56 0.82 -17.94
N SER A 64 -4.88 0.74 -18.17
CA SER A 64 -5.50 1.60 -19.20
C SER A 64 -5.63 3.04 -18.70
N ASP A 65 -5.36 4.01 -19.56
CA ASP A 65 -5.41 5.43 -19.16
C ASP A 65 -6.79 5.85 -18.66
N ARG A 66 -7.86 5.31 -19.29
CA ARG A 66 -9.24 5.53 -18.87
C ARG A 66 -9.47 5.04 -17.44
N ALA A 67 -9.02 3.83 -17.11
CA ALA A 67 -9.18 3.25 -15.78
C ALA A 67 -8.28 3.94 -14.74
N ARG A 68 -7.04 4.30 -15.10
CA ARG A 68 -6.18 5.11 -14.24
C ARG A 68 -6.82 6.45 -13.90
N GLN A 69 -7.46 7.10 -14.88
CA GLN A 69 -8.18 8.35 -14.65
C GLN A 69 -9.36 8.18 -13.69
N LEU A 70 -10.15 7.12 -13.86
CA LEU A 70 -11.25 6.79 -12.94
C LEU A 70 -10.75 6.47 -11.52
N LEU A 71 -9.60 5.82 -11.40
CA LEU A 71 -8.99 5.49 -10.12
C LEU A 71 -8.50 6.77 -9.42
N ARG A 72 -7.80 7.66 -10.13
CA ARG A 72 -7.27 8.92 -9.59
C ARG A 72 -8.32 9.77 -8.87
N ASP A 73 -9.58 9.78 -9.33
CA ASP A 73 -10.67 10.51 -8.67
C ASP A 73 -11.00 9.99 -7.26
N ARG A 74 -10.61 8.74 -6.95
CA ARG A 74 -10.77 8.07 -5.64
C ARG A 74 -9.45 7.98 -4.86
N GLY A 75 -8.32 8.18 -5.52
CA GLY A 75 -6.97 7.93 -5.03
C GLY A 75 -6.26 6.85 -5.83
N PRO A 76 -4.92 6.75 -5.76
CA PRO A 76 -4.13 5.89 -6.64
C PRO A 76 -4.27 4.38 -6.38
N MET A 77 -4.97 4.01 -5.30
CA MET A 77 -5.26 2.63 -4.89
C MET A 77 -6.64 2.56 -4.26
N ALA A 78 -7.33 1.43 -4.44
CA ALA A 78 -8.64 1.17 -3.84
C ALA A 78 -8.82 -0.32 -3.52
N ALA A 79 -9.64 -0.64 -2.53
CA ALA A 79 -9.93 -2.03 -2.16
C ALA A 79 -11.44 -2.31 -2.10
N LEU A 80 -11.82 -3.51 -2.53
CA LEU A 80 -13.14 -4.10 -2.32
C LEU A 80 -13.07 -5.13 -1.19
N LEU A 81 -13.69 -4.78 -0.06
CA LEU A 81 -13.73 -5.60 1.16
C LEU A 81 -14.91 -6.60 1.09
N ARG A 82 -14.85 -7.67 1.88
CA ARG A 82 -15.94 -8.65 2.03
C ARG A 82 -16.65 -8.44 3.36
#